data_AF-A0A661CG80-F1
#
_entry.id   AF-A0A661CG80-F1
#
_cell.length_a   1.000
_cell.length_b   1.000
_cell.length_c   1.000
_cell.angle_alpha   90.00
_cell.angle_beta   90.00
_cell.angle_gamma   90.00
#
_symmetry.space_group_name_H-M   'P 1'
#
loop_
_entity.id
_entity.type
_entity.pdbx_description
1 polymer ?
#
loop_
_entity_poly.entity_id
_entity_poly.type
_entity_poly.pdbx_seq_one_letter_code
_entity_poly.pdbx_strand_id
1 'polypeptide(L)'
;MHTDDVLAVIDNPANYHHVMALKTQLDTFKTAIFPAFGKPEIGDISESAHFPAFKFQGELGGIDTLGELQAAYTRLNRAYADYQFFLELDYHQQKINAIEKQVEKRQQLIAKAEAGAGTLQIQVAYLQKSILDLQLQYREQQRQLQLGLIEAYGNLINQIEAWAHRYMLKSPLDGTVTFTQYWTVNQQVRVGHVVMTVVPETAAARIIGKVYLPILGAGKV
;
A
#
# COMPACT_ATOMS: atom_id res chain seq x y z
N MET A 1 17.28 24.46 1.05
CA MET A 1 16.65 23.16 1.41
C MET A 1 15.97 22.57 0.20
N HIS A 2 15.87 21.24 0.10
CA HIS A 2 15.06 20.58 -0.93
C HIS A 2 13.63 20.38 -0.43
N THR A 3 12.69 20.31 -1.37
CA THR A 3 11.31 19.94 -1.09
C THR A 3 11.29 18.56 -0.39
N ASP A 4 10.62 18.46 0.77
CA ASP A 4 10.51 17.30 1.70
C ASP A 4 11.41 17.22 2.95
N ASP A 5 12.26 18.21 3.25
CA ASP A 5 13.00 18.21 4.54
C ASP A 5 12.08 18.45 5.77
N VAL A 6 12.27 17.64 6.82
CA VAL A 6 11.40 17.60 8.02
C VAL A 6 12.06 18.32 9.18
N LEU A 7 11.44 19.42 9.61
CA LEU A 7 12.11 20.45 10.42
C LEU A 7 11.67 20.52 11.88
N ALA A 8 10.53 19.92 12.24
CA ALA A 8 10.09 19.77 13.62
C ALA A 8 9.07 18.64 13.74
N VAL A 9 9.13 17.91 14.85
CA VAL A 9 8.21 16.82 15.20
C VAL A 9 7.47 17.25 16.46
N ILE A 10 6.17 17.55 16.31
CA ILE A 10 5.25 17.73 17.45
C ILE A 10 4.97 16.34 18.01
N ASP A 11 4.86 16.20 19.34
CA ASP A 11 4.74 14.92 20.08
C ASP A 11 4.13 13.79 19.22
N ASN A 12 5.02 12.95 18.71
CA ASN A 12 4.75 12.13 17.55
C ASN A 12 4.66 10.68 18.01
N PRO A 13 3.47 10.07 17.92
CA PRO A 13 3.27 8.70 18.38
C PRO A 13 4.04 7.67 17.56
N ALA A 14 4.59 8.03 16.38
CA ALA A 14 5.32 7.13 15.48
C ALA A 14 6.72 7.65 15.16
N ASN A 15 7.74 6.79 15.08
CA ASN A 15 9.08 7.26 14.74
C ASN A 15 9.16 7.75 13.28
N TYR A 16 9.58 9.00 13.07
CA TYR A 16 9.67 9.62 11.74
C TYR A 16 10.49 8.78 10.73
N HIS A 17 11.68 8.35 11.12
CA HIS A 17 12.57 7.57 10.25
C HIS A 17 11.91 6.24 9.84
N HIS A 18 11.15 5.63 10.74
CA HIS A 18 10.44 4.38 10.46
C HIS A 18 9.28 4.60 9.48
N VAL A 19 8.52 5.68 9.65
CA VAL A 19 7.43 6.02 8.72
C VAL A 19 7.96 6.34 7.32
N MET A 20 9.11 7.01 7.21
CA MET A 20 9.72 7.28 5.90
C MET A 20 10.30 6.01 5.25
N ALA A 21 10.96 5.14 6.02
CA ALA A 21 11.42 3.85 5.52
C ALA A 21 10.24 3.00 4.99
N LEU A 22 9.14 2.98 5.74
CA LEU A 22 7.89 2.32 5.33
C LEU A 22 7.35 2.91 4.03
N LYS A 23 7.31 4.25 3.90
CA LYS A 23 6.83 4.91 2.67
C LYS A 23 7.64 4.50 1.43
N THR A 24 8.97 4.54 1.51
CA THR A 24 9.85 4.12 0.40
C THR A 24 9.61 2.66 -0.01
N GLN A 25 9.40 1.79 0.98
CA GLN A 25 9.11 0.37 0.73
C GLN A 25 7.72 0.18 0.11
N LEU A 26 6.72 0.97 0.51
CA LEU A 26 5.38 0.95 -0.09
C LEU A 26 5.36 1.41 -1.56
N ASP A 27 6.19 2.39 -1.93
CA ASP A 27 6.33 2.83 -3.32
C ASP A 27 6.97 1.73 -4.19
N THR A 28 7.98 1.06 -3.66
CA THR A 28 8.61 -0.10 -4.29
C THR A 28 7.61 -1.26 -4.44
N PHE A 29 6.85 -1.55 -3.39
CA PHE A 29 5.80 -2.58 -3.35
C PHE A 29 4.73 -2.35 -4.43
N LYS A 30 4.19 -1.12 -4.51
CA LYS A 30 3.18 -0.74 -5.51
C LYS A 30 3.67 -0.99 -6.92
N THR A 31 4.91 -0.60 -7.20
CA THR A 31 5.52 -0.72 -8.53
C THR A 31 5.76 -2.18 -8.92
N ALA A 32 6.07 -3.05 -7.95
CA ALA A 32 6.31 -4.47 -8.20
C ALA A 32 5.01 -5.28 -8.38
N ILE A 33 3.97 -5.01 -7.61
CA ILE A 33 2.81 -5.92 -7.48
C ILE A 33 1.61 -5.48 -8.31
N PHE A 34 1.27 -4.20 -8.33
CA PHE A 34 0.02 -3.76 -8.98
C PHE A 34 0.02 -3.96 -10.51
N PRO A 35 1.14 -3.82 -11.24
CA PRO A 35 1.19 -4.18 -12.65
C PRO A 35 0.88 -5.66 -12.93
N ALA A 36 1.11 -6.55 -11.95
CA ALA A 36 0.82 -7.97 -12.12
C ALA A 36 -0.67 -8.30 -12.01
N PHE A 37 -1.47 -7.47 -11.34
CA PHE A 37 -2.93 -7.71 -11.21
C PHE A 37 -3.69 -7.57 -12.54
N GLY A 38 -3.11 -6.88 -13.53
CA GLY A 38 -3.73 -6.62 -14.84
C GLY A 38 -3.44 -7.67 -15.92
N LYS A 39 -2.65 -8.72 -15.63
CA LYS A 39 -2.36 -9.77 -16.62
C LYS A 39 -3.49 -10.80 -16.66
N PRO A 40 -4.10 -11.06 -17.83
CA PRO A 40 -5.14 -12.07 -17.96
C PRO A 40 -4.52 -13.46 -17.93
N GLU A 41 -4.66 -14.18 -16.82
CA GLU A 41 -4.09 -15.51 -16.67
C GLU A 41 -5.19 -16.57 -16.76
N ILE A 42 -5.42 -17.07 -17.98
CA ILE A 42 -6.15 -18.32 -18.23
C ILE A 42 -5.16 -19.45 -18.63
N GLY A 43 -3.85 -19.18 -18.73
CA GLY A 43 -2.91 -20.18 -19.26
C GLY A 43 -1.50 -20.25 -18.67
N ASP A 44 -1.07 -19.39 -17.74
CA ASP A 44 0.36 -19.30 -17.39
C ASP A 44 0.67 -18.95 -15.92
N ILE A 45 -0.29 -19.13 -15.00
CA ILE A 45 -0.06 -18.83 -13.56
C ILE A 45 0.68 -19.88 -12.78
N SER A 46 0.91 -21.07 -13.33
CA SER A 46 1.58 -22.10 -12.54
C SER A 46 3.09 -21.85 -12.36
N GLU A 47 3.72 -20.90 -13.06
CA GLU A 47 5.18 -20.76 -12.99
C GLU A 47 5.78 -19.35 -12.75
N SER A 48 5.07 -18.23 -12.99
CA SER A 48 5.76 -16.92 -13.03
C SER A 48 5.39 -15.89 -11.95
N ALA A 49 4.41 -16.17 -11.09
CA ALA A 49 3.93 -15.20 -10.09
C ALA A 49 4.33 -15.57 -8.66
N HIS A 50 5.48 -16.24 -8.46
CA HIS A 50 6.09 -16.35 -7.14
C HIS A 50 6.64 -14.98 -6.76
N PHE A 51 5.77 -14.11 -6.26
CA PHE A 51 6.21 -12.86 -5.65
C PHE A 51 6.94 -13.23 -4.36
N PRO A 52 8.20 -12.82 -4.17
CA PRO A 52 8.91 -13.16 -2.95
C PRO A 52 8.08 -12.73 -1.75
N ALA A 53 7.97 -13.60 -0.74
CA ALA A 53 7.35 -13.25 0.52
C ALA A 53 7.94 -11.90 0.98
N PHE A 54 7.07 -10.89 1.12
CA PHE A 54 7.43 -9.58 1.63
C PHE A 54 7.75 -9.75 3.10
N LYS A 55 8.93 -10.30 3.39
CA LYS A 55 9.49 -10.33 4.73
C LYS A 55 9.93 -8.90 5.00
N PHE A 56 9.03 -8.08 5.54
CA PHE A 56 9.41 -6.95 6.39
C PHE A 56 10.12 -7.54 7.62
N GLN A 57 11.34 -8.01 7.42
CA GLN A 57 12.19 -8.59 8.44
C GLN A 57 13.57 -7.94 8.26
N GLY A 58 13.61 -6.66 8.57
CA GLY A 58 14.82 -5.86 8.64
C GLY A 58 14.65 -4.85 9.76
N GLU A 59 15.32 -5.12 10.89
CA GLU A 59 15.86 -4.11 11.82
C GLU A 59 14.91 -3.13 12.53
N LEU A 60 13.59 -3.22 12.36
CA LEU A 60 12.62 -2.47 13.14
C LEU A 60 12.29 -3.24 14.42
N GLY A 61 13.19 -3.17 15.41
CA GLY A 61 12.96 -3.70 16.74
C GLY A 61 11.60 -3.27 17.28
N GLY A 62 10.67 -4.22 17.40
CA GLY A 62 9.34 -3.99 17.95
C GLY A 62 8.35 -3.36 16.98
N ILE A 63 7.24 -4.07 16.79
CA ILE A 63 5.95 -3.64 16.21
C ILE A 63 5.36 -2.40 16.95
N ASP A 64 6.03 -1.89 17.97
CA ASP A 64 5.55 -0.81 18.85
C ASP A 64 5.96 0.61 18.38
N THR A 65 6.60 0.77 17.21
CA THR A 65 7.20 2.06 16.80
C THR A 65 6.47 2.83 15.70
N LEU A 66 5.47 2.23 15.04
CA LEU A 66 4.61 2.91 14.05
C LEU A 66 3.42 3.66 14.68
N GLY A 67 3.24 3.58 16.00
CA GLY A 67 2.21 4.30 16.72
C GLY A 67 0.81 4.08 16.14
N GLU A 68 0.13 5.16 15.78
CA GLU A 68 -1.22 5.12 15.18
C GLU A 68 -1.29 4.42 13.81
N LEU A 69 -0.16 4.26 13.10
CA LEU A 69 -0.10 3.60 11.79
C LEU A 69 -0.01 2.07 11.91
N GLN A 70 0.27 1.54 13.10
CA GLN A 70 0.53 0.12 13.31
C GLN A 70 -0.64 -0.78 12.88
N ALA A 71 -1.87 -0.38 13.20
CA ALA A 71 -3.06 -1.15 12.84
C ALA A 71 -3.25 -1.25 11.32
N ALA A 72 -2.98 -0.15 10.59
CA ALA A 72 -3.08 -0.12 9.13
C ALA A 72 -2.03 -1.00 8.47
N TYR A 73 -0.79 -0.93 8.97
CA TYR A 73 0.32 -1.77 8.52
C TYR A 73 0.06 -3.26 8.74
N THR A 74 -0.42 -3.66 9.93
CA THR A 74 -0.76 -5.07 10.21
C THR A 74 -1.89 -5.57 9.30
N ARG A 75 -2.88 -4.73 8.96
CA ARG A 75 -3.94 -5.09 8.00
C ARG A 75 -3.38 -5.35 6.61
N LEU A 76 -2.49 -4.49 6.12
CA LEU A 76 -1.81 -4.69 4.84
C LEU A 76 -1.02 -6.00 4.80
N ASN A 77 -0.22 -6.26 5.83
CA ASN A 77 0.56 -7.49 5.91
C ASN A 77 -0.30 -8.75 5.92
N ARG A 78 -1.44 -8.73 6.61
CA ARG A 78 -2.38 -9.85 6.60
C ARG A 78 -2.96 -10.06 5.21
N ALA A 79 -3.47 -9.01 4.55
CA ALA A 79 -4.01 -9.11 3.20
C ALA A 79 -2.98 -9.64 2.19
N TYR A 80 -1.72 -9.22 2.33
CA TYR A 80 -0.62 -9.73 1.51
C TYR A 80 -0.33 -11.21 1.78
N ALA A 81 -0.25 -11.62 3.06
CA ALA A 81 -0.05 -13.00 3.44
C ALA A 81 -1.18 -13.92 2.95
N ASP A 82 -2.43 -13.48 3.05
CA ASP A 82 -3.59 -14.22 2.58
C ASP A 82 -3.55 -14.41 1.04
N TYR A 83 -3.14 -13.37 0.30
CA TYR A 83 -2.94 -13.46 -1.15
C TYR A 83 -1.80 -14.40 -1.52
N GLN A 84 -0.66 -14.32 -0.83
CA GLN A 84 0.47 -15.23 -1.04
C GLN A 84 0.10 -16.68 -0.76
N PHE A 85 -0.56 -16.94 0.37
CA PHE A 85 -0.99 -18.27 0.74
C PHE A 85 -1.96 -18.87 -0.30
N PHE A 86 -2.85 -18.05 -0.86
CA PHE A 86 -3.73 -18.47 -1.94
C PHE A 86 -2.96 -18.90 -3.20
N LEU A 87 -1.89 -18.17 -3.56
CA LEU A 87 -1.03 -18.53 -4.70
C LEU A 87 -0.21 -19.80 -4.41
N GLU A 88 0.33 -19.95 -3.19
CA GLU A 88 1.16 -21.09 -2.81
C GLU A 88 0.37 -22.40 -2.66
N LEU A 89 -0.87 -22.34 -2.15
CA LEU A 89 -1.64 -23.54 -1.85
C LEU A 89 -2.03 -24.32 -3.12
N ASP A 90 -2.15 -23.63 -4.27
CA ASP A 90 -2.49 -24.17 -5.60
C ASP A 90 -3.70 -25.13 -5.62
N TYR A 91 -4.55 -25.06 -4.59
CA TYR A 91 -5.58 -26.07 -4.30
C TYR A 91 -6.60 -26.22 -5.42
N HIS A 92 -7.04 -25.10 -5.97
CA HIS A 92 -8.02 -25.07 -7.05
C HIS A 92 -7.44 -25.64 -8.34
N GLN A 93 -6.18 -25.33 -8.65
CA GLN A 93 -5.51 -25.86 -9.84
C GLN A 93 -5.30 -27.36 -9.73
N GLN A 94 -4.86 -27.86 -8.57
CA GLN A 94 -4.72 -29.30 -8.33
C GLN A 94 -6.07 -30.03 -8.50
N LYS A 95 -7.16 -29.44 -8.00
CA LYS A 95 -8.51 -29.99 -8.15
C LYS A 95 -9.00 -29.97 -9.60
N ILE A 96 -8.75 -28.89 -10.34
CA ILE A 96 -9.04 -28.77 -11.78
C ILE A 96 -8.27 -29.86 -12.54
N ASN A 97 -6.95 -29.95 -12.37
CA ASN A 97 -6.10 -30.95 -13.02
C ASN A 97 -6.56 -32.39 -12.75
N ALA A 98 -7.02 -32.68 -11.52
CA ALA A 98 -7.55 -33.99 -11.16
C ALA A 98 -8.86 -34.31 -11.90
N ILE A 99 -9.76 -33.34 -12.04
CA ILE A 99 -11.03 -33.50 -12.76
C ILE A 99 -10.78 -33.60 -14.28
N GLU A 100 -9.85 -32.83 -14.82
CA GLU A 100 -9.44 -32.90 -16.23
C GLU A 100 -8.93 -34.30 -16.59
N LYS A 101 -8.09 -34.91 -15.74
CA LYS A 101 -7.66 -36.32 -15.90
C LYS A 101 -8.84 -37.29 -15.90
N GLN A 102 -9.88 -37.05 -15.11
CA GLN A 102 -11.09 -37.88 -15.12
C GLN A 102 -11.89 -37.70 -16.42
N VAL A 103 -12.01 -36.47 -16.91
CA VAL A 103 -12.65 -36.16 -18.20
C VAL A 103 -11.92 -36.88 -19.32
N GLU A 104 -10.59 -36.75 -19.40
CA GLU A 104 -9.77 -37.39 -20.43
C GLU A 104 -9.97 -38.91 -20.44
N LYS A 105 -9.89 -39.56 -19.27
CA LYS A 105 -10.11 -41.01 -19.15
C LYS A 105 -11.50 -41.44 -19.62
N ARG A 106 -12.54 -40.65 -19.33
CA ARG A 106 -13.92 -40.92 -19.78
C ARG A 106 -14.09 -40.68 -21.28
N GLN A 107 -13.44 -39.66 -21.83
CA GLN A 107 -13.39 -39.41 -23.27
C GLN A 107 -12.80 -40.61 -24.02
N GLN A 108 -11.71 -41.19 -23.51
CA GLN A 108 -11.08 -42.38 -24.08
C GLN A 108 -12.00 -43.61 -24.03
N LEU A 109 -12.80 -43.77 -22.97
CA LEU A 109 -13.77 -44.87 -22.87
C LEU A 109 -14.92 -44.69 -23.87
N ILE A 110 -15.43 -43.47 -24.05
CA ILE A 110 -16.46 -43.16 -25.06
C ILE A 110 -15.94 -43.49 -26.47
N ALA A 111 -14.70 -43.09 -26.78
CA ALA A 111 -14.10 -43.35 -28.09
C ALA A 111 -13.93 -44.85 -28.40
N LYS A 112 -13.85 -45.70 -27.37
CA LYS A 112 -13.71 -47.16 -27.48
C LYS A 112 -15.05 -47.91 -27.39
N ALA A 113 -16.14 -47.26 -26.99
CA ALA A 113 -17.42 -47.92 -26.69
C ALA A 113 -18.48 -47.61 -27.76
N GLU A 114 -19.08 -48.64 -28.34
CA GLU A 114 -20.17 -48.50 -29.33
C GLU A 114 -21.56 -48.38 -28.68
N ALA A 115 -21.76 -48.91 -27.46
CA ALA A 115 -23.01 -48.84 -26.71
C ALA A 115 -22.79 -48.26 -25.29
N GLY A 116 -23.70 -47.39 -24.82
CA GLY A 116 -23.62 -46.75 -23.49
C GLY A 116 -22.90 -45.39 -23.46
N ALA A 117 -22.50 -44.85 -24.62
CA ALA A 117 -21.83 -43.56 -24.76
C ALA A 117 -22.64 -42.37 -24.21
N GLY A 118 -23.98 -42.41 -24.30
CA GLY A 118 -24.84 -41.32 -23.83
C GLY A 118 -24.68 -41.00 -22.35
N THR A 119 -24.63 -42.02 -21.48
CA THR A 119 -24.45 -41.83 -20.03
C THR A 119 -23.06 -41.27 -19.71
N LEU A 120 -22.02 -41.74 -20.41
CA LEU A 120 -20.66 -41.22 -20.24
C LEU A 120 -20.52 -39.79 -20.76
N GLN A 121 -21.18 -39.43 -21.86
CA GLN A 121 -21.22 -38.06 -22.39
C GLN A 121 -21.88 -37.09 -21.42
N ILE A 122 -23.01 -37.47 -20.81
CA ILE A 122 -23.67 -36.68 -19.78
C ILE A 122 -22.71 -36.47 -18.59
N GLN A 123 -22.03 -37.52 -18.14
CA GLN A 123 -21.05 -37.43 -17.07
C GLN A 123 -19.86 -36.52 -17.41
N VAL A 124 -19.35 -36.56 -18.64
CA VAL A 124 -18.30 -35.64 -19.12
C VAL A 124 -18.79 -34.21 -19.08
N ALA A 125 -20.01 -33.93 -19.56
CA ALA A 125 -20.59 -32.60 -19.53
C ALA A 125 -20.72 -32.05 -18.09
N TYR A 126 -21.12 -32.89 -17.13
CA TYR A 126 -21.14 -32.50 -15.72
C TYR A 126 -19.74 -32.19 -15.15
N LEU A 127 -18.73 -33.00 -15.48
CA LEU A 127 -17.36 -32.75 -15.04
C LEU A 127 -16.78 -31.48 -15.66
N GLN A 128 -17.04 -31.23 -16.95
CA GLN A 128 -16.63 -30.01 -17.65
C GLN A 128 -17.29 -28.77 -17.05
N LYS A 129 -18.58 -28.85 -16.72
CA LYS A 129 -19.26 -27.79 -15.97
C LYS A 129 -18.59 -27.55 -14.61
N SER A 130 -18.27 -28.61 -13.88
CA SER A 130 -17.57 -28.50 -12.59
C SER A 130 -16.21 -27.81 -12.71
N ILE A 131 -15.45 -28.08 -13.78
CA ILE A 131 -14.19 -27.37 -14.06
C ILE A 131 -14.44 -25.87 -14.26
N LEU A 132 -15.43 -25.51 -15.09
CA LEU A 132 -15.78 -24.11 -15.34
C LEU A 132 -16.21 -23.37 -14.06
N ASP A 133 -17.03 -24.02 -13.24
CA ASP A 133 -17.48 -23.46 -11.96
C ASP A 133 -16.29 -23.26 -11.00
N LEU A 134 -15.35 -24.22 -10.93
CA LEU A 134 -14.12 -24.10 -10.12
C LEU A 134 -13.20 -22.99 -10.63
N GLN A 135 -13.02 -22.86 -11.95
CA GLN A 135 -12.23 -21.78 -12.55
C GLN A 135 -12.85 -20.40 -12.26
N LEU A 136 -14.18 -20.30 -12.26
CA LEU A 136 -14.87 -19.07 -11.88
C LEU A 136 -14.67 -18.75 -10.40
N GLN A 137 -14.81 -19.75 -9.51
CA GLN A 137 -14.56 -19.59 -8.08
C GLN A 137 -13.13 -19.15 -7.79
N TYR A 138 -12.15 -19.77 -8.46
CA TYR A 138 -10.74 -19.39 -8.35
C TYR A 138 -10.51 -17.93 -8.74
N ARG A 139 -11.00 -17.52 -9.92
CA ARG A 139 -10.85 -16.14 -10.40
C ARG A 139 -11.53 -15.13 -9.48
N GLU A 140 -12.72 -15.46 -8.96
CA GLU A 140 -13.43 -14.59 -8.04
C GLU A 140 -12.68 -14.46 -6.71
N GLN A 141 -12.20 -15.58 -6.15
CA GLN A 141 -11.40 -15.56 -4.92
C GLN A 141 -10.10 -14.77 -5.10
N GLN A 142 -9.39 -14.97 -6.23
CA GLN A 142 -8.19 -14.20 -6.57
C GLN A 142 -8.49 -12.70 -6.64
N ARG A 143 -9.57 -12.32 -7.35
CA ARG A 143 -10.00 -10.92 -7.48
C ARG A 143 -10.32 -10.30 -6.12
N GLN A 144 -11.03 -11.02 -5.26
CA GLN A 144 -11.39 -10.54 -3.91
C GLN A 144 -10.15 -10.28 -3.06
N LEU A 145 -9.17 -11.19 -3.09
CA LEU A 145 -7.90 -11.01 -2.36
C LEU A 145 -7.09 -9.83 -2.92
N GLN A 146 -7.02 -9.68 -4.25
CA GLN A 146 -6.37 -8.54 -4.89
C GLN A 146 -7.01 -7.21 -4.49
N LEU A 147 -8.34 -7.12 -4.52
CA LEU A 147 -9.06 -5.93 -4.09
C LEU A 147 -8.82 -5.61 -2.62
N GLY A 148 -8.92 -6.62 -1.73
CA GLY A 148 -8.63 -6.44 -0.32
C GLY A 148 -7.20 -5.95 -0.04
N LEU A 149 -6.23 -6.41 -0.83
CA LEU A 149 -4.85 -5.96 -0.75
C LEU A 149 -4.69 -4.50 -1.22
N ILE A 150 -5.32 -4.12 -2.34
CA ILE A 150 -5.34 -2.74 -2.84
C ILE A 150 -5.97 -1.80 -1.82
N GLU A 151 -7.10 -2.20 -1.24
CA GLU A 151 -7.81 -1.42 -0.22
C GLU A 151 -6.98 -1.24 1.06
N ALA A 152 -6.34 -2.31 1.55
CA ALA A 152 -5.47 -2.24 2.72
C ALA A 152 -4.25 -1.33 2.47
N TYR A 153 -3.67 -1.40 1.27
CA TYR A 153 -2.57 -0.52 0.85
C TYR A 153 -3.02 0.95 0.82
N GLY A 154 -4.14 1.24 0.15
CA GLY A 154 -4.69 2.59 0.08
C GLY A 154 -5.03 3.15 1.46
N ASN A 155 -5.57 2.31 2.36
CA ASN A 155 -5.83 2.71 3.74
C ASN A 155 -4.57 3.11 4.49
N LEU A 156 -3.47 2.37 4.34
CA LEU A 156 -2.19 2.69 4.99
C LEU A 156 -1.60 4.00 4.44
N ILE A 157 -1.60 4.18 3.12
CA ILE A 157 -1.13 5.42 2.49
C ILE A 157 -1.90 6.64 3.00
N ASN A 158 -3.24 6.57 3.00
CA ASN A 158 -4.07 7.67 3.51
C ASN A 158 -3.79 7.98 4.98
N GLN A 159 -3.49 6.96 5.80
CA GLN A 159 -3.13 7.19 7.21
C GLN A 159 -1.74 7.81 7.36
N ILE A 160 -0.76 7.40 6.54
CA ILE A 160 0.57 8.02 6.51
C ILE A 160 0.47 9.49 6.10
N GLU A 161 -0.35 9.82 5.10
CA GLU A 161 -0.59 11.20 4.65
C GLU A 161 -1.27 12.03 5.76
N ALA A 162 -2.30 11.48 6.40
CA ALA A 162 -2.98 12.16 7.50
C ALA A 162 -2.05 12.39 8.70
N TRP A 163 -1.19 11.42 9.03
CA TRP A 163 -0.16 11.54 10.06
C TRP A 163 0.86 12.63 9.68
N ALA A 164 1.32 12.63 8.42
CA ALA A 164 2.26 13.63 7.93
C ALA A 164 1.70 15.05 8.06
N HIS A 165 0.42 15.25 7.70
CA HIS A 165 -0.25 16.54 7.86
C HIS A 165 -0.37 17.02 9.31
N ARG A 166 -0.48 16.09 10.28
CA ARG A 166 -0.64 16.44 11.71
C ARG A 166 0.70 16.72 12.40
N TYR A 167 1.73 15.95 12.08
CA TYR A 167 2.96 15.92 12.88
C TYR A 167 4.20 16.47 12.14
N MET A 168 4.13 16.69 10.82
CA MET A 168 5.25 17.19 10.03
C MET A 168 5.02 18.64 9.57
N LEU A 169 6.00 19.50 9.85
CA LEU A 169 6.08 20.83 9.25
C LEU A 169 7.00 20.76 8.02
N LYS A 170 6.41 20.93 6.83
CA LYS A 170 7.12 20.98 5.54
C LYS A 170 7.07 22.40 4.97
N SER A 171 8.17 22.82 4.34
CA SER A 171 8.18 24.08 3.59
C SER A 171 7.40 23.95 2.28
N PRO A 172 6.51 24.89 1.92
CA PRO A 172 5.82 24.89 0.64
C PRO A 172 6.69 25.36 -0.53
N LEU A 173 7.87 25.90 -0.26
CA LEU A 173 8.77 26.49 -1.25
C LEU A 173 10.24 26.25 -0.88
N ASP A 174 11.09 26.19 -1.89
CA ASP A 174 12.53 26.05 -1.69
C ASP A 174 13.09 27.36 -1.15
N GLY A 175 13.94 27.24 -0.14
CA GLY A 175 14.52 28.41 0.52
C GLY A 175 15.43 28.04 1.68
N THR A 176 15.89 29.09 2.37
CA THR A 176 16.69 28.99 3.59
C THR A 176 15.77 29.13 4.81
N VAL A 177 15.84 28.15 5.72
CA VAL A 177 15.08 28.16 6.97
C VAL A 177 15.81 29.00 8.00
N THR A 178 15.12 30.00 8.54
CA THR A 178 15.60 30.85 9.64
C THR A 178 14.76 30.60 10.87
N PHE A 179 15.42 30.26 11.98
CA PHE A 179 14.77 30.15 13.28
C PHE A 179 14.76 31.50 13.96
N THR A 180 13.57 31.99 14.29
CA THR A 180 13.38 33.27 14.98
C THR A 180 13.57 33.16 16.49
N GLN A 181 13.65 31.94 17.03
CA GLN A 181 13.76 31.62 18.45
C GLN A 181 14.63 30.37 18.67
N TYR A 182 15.17 30.23 19.88
CA TYR A 182 15.86 29.01 20.32
C TYR A 182 14.84 27.96 20.75
N TRP A 183 14.89 26.77 20.13
CA TRP A 183 13.97 25.66 20.40
C TRP A 183 14.63 24.60 21.27
N THR A 184 13.85 24.00 22.17
CA THR A 184 14.26 22.82 22.95
C THR A 184 13.34 21.64 22.69
N VAL A 185 13.85 20.42 22.84
CA VAL A 185 13.04 19.19 22.78
C VAL A 185 11.91 19.27 23.82
N ASN A 186 10.70 18.83 23.44
CA ASN A 186 9.49 18.85 24.27
C ASN A 186 8.96 20.24 24.67
N GLN A 187 9.31 21.28 23.92
CA GLN A 187 8.74 22.62 24.12
C GLN A 187 7.28 22.65 23.63
N GLN A 188 6.37 23.16 24.46
CA GLN A 188 4.98 23.36 24.06
C GLN A 188 4.86 24.49 23.04
N VAL A 189 4.24 24.20 21.90
CA VAL A 189 3.96 25.18 20.84
C VAL A 189 2.44 25.36 20.70
N ARG A 190 1.99 26.60 20.58
CA ARG A 190 0.57 26.94 20.37
C ARG A 190 0.29 27.16 18.90
N VAL A 191 -0.93 26.85 18.47
CA VAL A 191 -1.41 27.18 17.12
C VAL A 191 -1.29 28.68 16.88
N GLY A 192 -0.71 29.07 15.74
CA GLY A 192 -0.46 30.47 15.38
C GLY A 192 0.91 31.01 15.82
N HIS A 193 1.70 30.28 16.60
CA HIS A 193 3.09 30.65 16.84
C HIS A 193 3.96 30.34 15.61
N VAL A 194 4.77 31.33 15.23
CA VAL A 194 5.79 31.16 14.19
C VAL A 194 6.92 30.33 14.77
N VAL A 195 7.09 29.11 14.25
CA VAL A 195 8.17 28.20 14.66
C VAL A 195 9.46 28.50 13.89
N MET A 196 9.31 28.76 12.60
CA MET A 196 10.41 29.05 11.68
C MET A 196 9.90 29.91 10.51
N THR A 197 10.81 30.62 9.85
CA THR A 197 10.51 31.37 8.62
C THR A 197 11.33 30.78 7.47
N VAL A 198 10.71 30.59 6.31
CA VAL A 198 11.41 30.15 5.10
C VAL A 198 11.60 31.34 4.18
N VAL A 199 12.85 31.62 3.82
CA VAL A 199 13.22 32.70 2.90
C VAL A 199 13.49 32.08 1.53
N PRO A 200 12.68 32.37 0.50
CA PRO A 200 12.89 31.85 -0.85
C PRO A 200 14.25 32.30 -1.42
N GLU A 201 14.95 31.41 -2.11
CA GLU A 201 16.23 31.74 -2.79
C GLU A 201 16.02 32.39 -4.16
N THR A 202 14.78 32.43 -4.66
CA THR A 202 14.45 33.07 -5.94
C THR A 202 14.38 34.59 -5.80
N ALA A 203 15.22 35.30 -6.57
CA ALA A 203 15.32 36.76 -6.62
C ALA A 203 14.01 37.52 -6.98
N ALA A 204 12.92 36.81 -7.29
CA ALA A 204 11.60 37.36 -7.59
C ALA A 204 10.70 37.55 -6.35
N ALA A 205 11.12 37.12 -5.16
CA ALA A 205 10.40 37.41 -3.93
C ALA A 205 10.55 38.90 -3.59
N ARG A 206 9.61 39.72 -4.06
CA ARG A 206 9.51 41.14 -3.71
C ARG A 206 9.51 41.28 -2.20
N ILE A 207 10.61 41.80 -1.64
CA ILE A 207 10.76 42.05 -0.21
C ILE A 207 9.78 43.17 0.17
N ILE A 208 8.71 42.83 0.88
CA ILE A 208 7.77 43.81 1.43
C ILE A 208 8.13 44.01 2.90
N GLY A 209 8.89 45.06 3.19
CA GLY A 209 9.16 45.49 4.56
C GLY A 209 7.91 46.14 5.16
N LYS A 210 7.32 45.53 6.18
CA LYS A 210 6.29 46.17 7.03
C LYS A 210 6.97 46.71 8.28
N VAL A 211 7.05 48.02 8.40
CA VAL A 211 7.48 48.70 9.64
C VAL A 211 6.26 48.87 10.55
N TYR A 212 6.36 48.39 11.78
CA TYR A 212 5.35 48.61 12.81
C TYR A 212 5.71 49.88 13.58
N LEU A 213 4.96 50.96 13.37
CA LEU A 213 5.09 52.20 14.12
C LEU A 213 4.21 52.11 15.38
N PRO A 214 4.79 52.07 16.60
CA PRO A 214 3.99 52.16 17.82
C PRO A 214 3.39 53.56 17.94
N ILE A 215 2.07 53.65 18.05
CA ILE A 215 1.38 54.91 18.35
C ILE A 215 1.53 55.15 19.85
N LEU A 216 2.67 55.71 20.27
CA LEU A 216 2.81 56.33 21.57
C LEU A 216 3.25 57.78 21.36
N GLY A 217 2.28 58.71 21.46
CA GLY A 217 2.56 60.13 21.68
C GLY A 217 2.28 61.11 20.54
N ALA A 218 1.44 60.80 19.53
CA ALA A 218 0.99 61.80 18.55
C ALA A 218 -0.14 62.69 19.09
N GLY A 219 0.05 63.30 20.28
CA GLY A 219 -0.93 64.18 20.92
C GLY A 219 -0.39 64.86 22.18
N LYS A 220 0.10 66.10 21.99
CA LYS A 220 0.60 67.16 22.92
C LYS A 220 1.96 67.63 22.37
N VAL A 221 2.11 68.77 21.70
CA VAL A 221 1.37 70.05 21.62
C VAL A 221 1.46 70.60 20.20
#